data_AF-A0A962QNM2-F1
#
_entry.id   AF-A0A962QNM2-F1
#
_cell.length_a   1.000
_cell.length_b   1.000
_cell.length_c   1.000
_cell.angle_alpha   90.00
_cell.angle_beta   90.00
_cell.angle_gamma   90.00
#
_symmetry.space_group_name_H-M   'P 1'
#
loop_
_entity.id
_entity.type
_entity.pdbx_description
1 polymer ?
#
loop_
_entity_poly.entity_id
_entity_poly.type
_entity_poly.pdbx_seq_one_letter_code
_entity_poly.pdbx_strand_id
1 'polypeptide(L)'
;MIRLLWLSALVVILDQASKLWVVARFAEFEVLTVWPVFNLTLVYNTGAAFSFLSDAGGWQRWFFVVLGSAVCLGMVIWLRLLR
;
A
#
# COMPACT_ATOMS: atom_id res chain seq x y z
N MET A 1 24.18 -2.70 -1.28
CA MET A 1 22.83 -2.96 -0.71
C MET A 1 21.76 -3.32 -1.75
N ILE A 2 21.95 -3.03 -3.05
CA ILE A 2 20.95 -3.33 -4.11
C ILE A 2 20.47 -4.78 -4.22
N ARG A 3 21.28 -5.76 -3.74
CA ARG A 3 20.87 -7.17 -3.75
C ARG A 3 19.58 -7.38 -2.95
N LEU A 4 19.28 -6.54 -1.96
CA LEU A 4 18.07 -6.66 -1.15
C LEU A 4 16.78 -6.25 -1.90
N LEU A 5 16.86 -5.70 -3.12
CA LEU A 5 15.66 -5.35 -3.89
C LEU A 5 14.75 -6.55 -4.19
N TRP A 6 15.27 -7.78 -4.21
CA TRP A 6 14.42 -8.96 -4.37
C TRP A 6 13.45 -9.14 -3.18
N LEU A 7 13.85 -8.74 -1.96
CA LEU A 7 12.95 -8.75 -0.80
C LEU A 7 11.81 -7.76 -1.01
N SER A 8 12.10 -6.56 -1.52
CA SER A 8 11.07 -5.58 -1.87
C SER A 8 10.10 -6.13 -2.92
N ALA A 9 10.60 -6.82 -3.95
CA ALA A 9 9.76 -7.48 -4.95
C ALA A 9 8.87 -8.57 -4.34
N LEU A 10 9.41 -9.40 -3.44
CA LEU A 10 8.65 -10.41 -2.72
C LEU A 10 7.54 -9.77 -1.87
N VAL A 11 7.84 -8.69 -1.15
CA VAL A 11 6.85 -7.95 -0.35
C VAL A 11 5.72 -7.42 -1.22
N VAL A 12 6.03 -6.83 -2.39
CA VAL A 12 5.00 -6.35 -3.33
C VAL A 12 4.13 -7.48 -3.86
N ILE A 13 4.71 -8.64 -4.17
CA ILE A 13 3.95 -9.82 -4.62
C ILE A 13 3.00 -10.29 -3.52
N LEU A 14 3.47 -10.41 -2.28
CA LEU A 14 2.66 -10.86 -1.14
C LEU A 14 1.55 -9.85 -0.80
N ASP A 15 1.84 -8.54 -0.85
CA ASP A 15 0.85 -7.48 -0.68
C ASP A 15 -0.26 -7.57 -1.74
N GLN A 16 0.10 -7.69 -3.02
CA GLN A 16 -0.91 -7.80 -4.09
C GLN A 16 -1.70 -9.11 -4.01
N ALA A 17 -1.06 -10.23 -3.72
CA ALA A 17 -1.73 -11.52 -3.58
C ALA A 17 -2.72 -11.51 -2.40
N SER A 18 -2.32 -10.94 -1.25
CA SER A 18 -3.22 -10.83 -0.09
C SER A 18 -4.43 -9.94 -0.38
N LYS A 19 -4.25 -8.79 -1.04
CA LYS A 19 -5.36 -7.91 -1.45
C LYS A 19 -6.32 -8.59 -2.41
N LEU A 20 -5.80 -9.30 -3.42
CA LEU A 20 -6.62 -10.07 -4.36
C LEU A 20 -7.43 -11.15 -3.65
N TRP A 21 -6.82 -11.84 -2.67
CA TRP A 21 -7.52 -12.83 -1.86
C TRP A 21 -8.67 -12.20 -1.04
N VAL A 22 -8.44 -11.06 -0.38
CA VAL A 22 -9.49 -10.37 0.39
C VAL A 22 -10.62 -9.89 -0.52
N VAL A 23 -10.31 -9.22 -1.64
CA VAL A 23 -11.32 -8.72 -2.59
C VAL A 23 -12.17 -9.84 -3.18
N ALA A 24 -11.59 -11.04 -3.37
CA ALA A 24 -12.31 -12.19 -3.90
C ALA A 24 -13.22 -12.88 -2.86
N ARG A 25 -13.10 -12.57 -1.56
CA ARG A 25 -13.74 -13.31 -0.48
C ARG A 25 -14.62 -12.48 0.46
N PHE A 26 -14.41 -11.17 0.51
CA PHE A 26 -15.10 -10.27 1.42
C PHE A 26 -15.99 -9.31 0.65
N ALA A 27 -17.17 -9.02 1.20
CA ALA A 27 -17.91 -7.81 0.85
C ALA A 27 -17.26 -6.57 1.47
N GLU A 28 -17.54 -5.39 0.89
CA GLU A 28 -17.05 -4.13 1.46
C GLU A 28 -17.59 -3.96 2.90
N PHE A 29 -16.70 -3.58 3.82
CA PHE A 29 -16.94 -3.47 5.26
C PHE A 29 -17.28 -4.78 6.00
N GLU A 30 -17.14 -5.94 5.34
CA GLU A 30 -17.25 -7.22 6.02
C GLU A 30 -16.11 -7.41 7.03
N VAL A 31 -16.44 -7.80 8.26
CA VAL A 31 -15.49 -7.97 9.38
C VAL A 31 -15.36 -9.44 9.74
N LEU A 32 -14.16 -10.00 9.58
CA LEU A 32 -13.77 -11.29 10.14
C LEU A 32 -12.92 -11.08 11.39
N THR A 33 -13.46 -11.43 12.56
CA THR A 33 -12.68 -11.43 13.81
C THR A 33 -11.80 -12.66 13.87
N VAL A 34 -10.49 -12.47 13.71
CA VAL A 34 -9.49 -13.54 13.71
C VAL A 34 -8.97 -13.82 15.13
N TRP A 35 -8.85 -12.77 15.95
CA TRP A 35 -8.42 -12.84 17.35
C TRP A 35 -9.07 -11.70 18.16
N PRO A 36 -9.17 -11.76 19.50
CA PRO A 36 -9.80 -10.70 20.30
C PRO A 36 -9.30 -9.27 20.06
N VAL A 37 -8.06 -9.10 19.55
CA VAL A 37 -7.48 -7.79 19.21
C VAL A 37 -7.21 -7.60 17.72
N PHE A 38 -7.67 -8.51 16.86
CA PHE A 38 -7.38 -8.49 15.44
C PHE A 38 -8.60 -8.86 14.59
N ASN A 39 -9.06 -7.88 13.82
CA ASN A 39 -10.08 -8.01 12.81
C ASN A 39 -9.46 -7.86 11.42
N LEU A 40 -9.92 -8.68 10.49
CA LEU A 40 -9.66 -8.52 9.06
C LEU A 40 -10.90 -7.93 8.40
N THR A 41 -10.74 -6.81 7.70
CA THR A 41 -11.85 -6.08 7.08
C THR A 41 -11.45 -5.56 5.70
N LEU A 42 -12.35 -5.69 4.72
CA LEU A 42 -12.18 -5.07 3.42
C LEU A 42 -12.64 -3.61 3.46
N VAL A 43 -11.71 -2.68 3.28
CA VAL A 43 -11.99 -1.24 3.16
C VAL A 43 -11.19 -0.67 1.99
N TYR A 44 -11.86 0.12 1.14
CA TYR A 44 -11.19 0.86 0.08
C TYR A 44 -10.76 2.24 0.58
N ASN A 45 -9.44 2.44 0.74
CA ASN A 45 -8.91 3.74 1.12
C ASN A 45 -8.71 4.63 -0.12
N THR A 46 -9.62 5.58 -0.32
CA THR A 46 -9.57 6.57 -1.42
C THR A 46 -8.72 7.81 -1.10
N GLY A 47 -7.99 7.80 0.03
CA GLY A 47 -7.24 8.95 0.55
C GLY A 47 -7.78 9.46 1.90
N ALA A 48 -8.65 8.70 2.56
CA ALA A 48 -9.32 9.06 3.81
C ALA A 48 -8.35 9.29 5.00
N ALA A 49 -7.11 8.79 4.92
CA ALA A 49 -6.07 9.08 5.90
C ALA A 49 -5.75 10.58 6.02
N PHE A 50 -6.03 11.35 4.97
CA PHE A 50 -6.03 12.81 4.99
C PHE A 50 -7.48 13.27 4.86
N SER A 51 -8.27 13.15 5.92
CA SER A 51 -9.72 13.42 5.85
C SER A 51 -10.06 14.85 5.38
N PHE A 52 -9.13 15.81 5.48
CA PHE A 52 -9.28 17.14 4.87
C PHE A 52 -9.18 17.15 3.32
N LEU A 53 -8.58 16.11 2.73
CA LEU A 53 -8.46 15.90 1.29
C LEU A 53 -9.52 14.95 0.74
N SER A 54 -10.38 14.34 1.56
CA SER A 54 -11.38 13.38 1.05
C SER A 54 -12.29 14.01 0.01
N ASP A 55 -12.63 15.29 0.20
CA ASP A 55 -13.52 16.05 -0.68
C ASP A 55 -12.76 16.86 -1.74
N ALA A 56 -11.43 16.73 -1.82
CA ALA A 56 -10.58 17.53 -2.70
C ALA A 56 -10.55 17.02 -4.16
N GLY A 57 -11.63 16.39 -4.65
CA GLY A 57 -11.76 16.04 -6.07
C GLY A 57 -10.80 14.95 -6.58
N GLY A 58 -10.13 14.21 -5.70
CA GLY A 58 -9.39 12.99 -6.04
C GLY A 58 -7.96 13.18 -6.59
N TRP A 59 -7.47 14.42 -6.73
CA TRP A 59 -6.09 14.68 -7.18
C TRP A 59 -5.06 14.07 -6.22
N GLN A 60 -5.40 13.94 -4.94
CA GLN A 60 -4.53 13.36 -3.92
C GLN A 60 -4.04 11.96 -4.31
N ARG A 61 -4.85 11.17 -5.04
CA ARG A 61 -4.47 9.85 -5.54
C ARG A 61 -3.23 9.94 -6.43
N TRP A 62 -3.25 10.83 -7.42
CA TRP A 62 -2.14 10.99 -8.36
C TRP A 62 -0.93 11.62 -7.70
N PHE A 63 -1.15 12.59 -6.81
CA PHE A 63 -0.07 13.16 -6.00
C PHE A 63 0.68 12.10 -5.20
N PHE A 64 -0.03 11.23 -4.48
CA PHE A 64 0.62 10.17 -3.69
C PHE A 64 1.30 9.11 -4.56
N VAL A 65 0.77 8.78 -5.75
CA VAL A 65 1.44 7.90 -6.71
C VAL A 65 2.78 8.50 -7.15
N VAL A 66 2.79 9.78 -7.53
CA VAL A 66 4.01 10.48 -7.97
C VAL A 66 5.01 10.59 -6.83
N LEU A 67 4.57 11.04 -5.65
CA LEU A 67 5.43 11.18 -4.47
C LEU A 67 6.04 9.84 -4.06
N GLY A 68 5.22 8.78 -3.97
CA GLY A 68 5.68 7.44 -3.65
C GLY A 68 6.68 6.91 -4.67
N SER A 69 6.41 7.10 -5.96
CA SER A 69 7.32 6.70 -7.04
C SER A 69 8.65 7.44 -6.95
N ALA A 70 8.63 8.76 -6.71
CA ALA A 70 9.83 9.58 -6.56
C ALA A 70 10.68 9.14 -5.37
N VAL A 71 10.05 8.86 -4.21
CA VAL A 71 10.73 8.33 -3.02
C VAL A 71 11.35 6.96 -3.32
N CYS A 72 10.61 6.04 -3.95
CA CYS A 72 11.15 4.74 -4.34
C CYS A 72 12.36 4.86 -5.27
N LEU A 73 12.30 5.74 -6.27
CA LEU A 73 13.41 6.03 -7.19
C LEU A 73 14.62 6.59 -6.44
N GLY A 74 14.40 7.58 -5.57
CA GLY A 74 15.43 8.17 -4.71
C GLY A 74 16.08 7.13 -3.80
N MET A 75 15.30 6.23 -3.19
CA MET A 75 15.83 5.13 -2.38
C MET A 75 16.68 4.16 -3.21
N VAL A 76 16.25 3.79 -4.42
CA VAL A 76 17.04 2.93 -5.31
C VAL A 76 18.36 3.60 -5.68
N ILE A 77 18.34 4.89 -6.03
CA ILE A 77 19.55 5.67 -6.32
C ILE A 77 20.46 5.70 -5.10
N TRP A 78 19.93 6.04 -3.92
CA TRP A 78 20.70 6.11 -2.69
C TRP A 78 21.34 4.76 -2.33
N LEU A 79 20.61 3.64 -2.44
CA LEU A 79 21.13 2.30 -2.21
C LEU A 79 22.17 1.85 -3.23
N ARG A 80 22.18 2.45 -4.43
CA ARG A 80 23.25 2.27 -5.43
C ARG A 80 24.49 3.10 -5.07
N LEU A 81 24.30 4.31 -4.55
CA LEU A 81 25.37 5.23 -4.17
C LEU A 81 26.04 4.89 -2.82
N LEU A 82 25.34 4.17 -1.94
CA LEU A 82 25.89 3.61 -0.69
C LEU A 82 26.72 2.34 -0.90
N ARG A 83 27.09 2.04 -2.14
CA ARG A 83 28.10 1.02 -2.48
C ARG A 83 29.41 1.71 -2.77
#